data_AF-C3X1H7-F1
#
_entry.id   AF-C3X1H7-F1
#
_cell.length_a   1.000
_cell.length_b   1.000
_cell.length_c   1.000
_cell.angle_alpha   90.00
_cell.angle_beta   90.00
_cell.angle_gamma   90.00
#
_symmetry.space_group_name_H-M   'P 1'
#
loop_
_entity.id
_entity.type
_entity.pdbx_description
1 polymer ?
#
loop_
_entity_poly.entity_id
_entity_poly.type
_entity_poly.pdbx_seq_one_letter_code
_entity_poly.pdbx_strand_id
1 'polypeptide(L)' 'MPCRLCEPPVFGDPCQTWHTYASMTLSSGEAPMWVTHQRGHRDWTMIGKIYGKWIQNAQPEAGKKVVEMFRK' A
#
# COMPACT_ATOMS: atom_id res chain seq x y z
N MET A 1 -10.10 13.10 -9.95
CA MET A 1 -8.96 13.84 -10.51
C MET A 1 -7.79 12.87 -10.63
N PRO A 2 -7.22 12.63 -11.82
CA PRO A 2 -6.04 11.78 -11.90
C PRO A 2 -4.82 12.60 -11.44
N CYS A 3 -4.22 12.23 -10.30
CA CYS A 3 -2.85 12.70 -9.97
C CYS A 3 -1.96 12.18 -11.09
N ARG A 4 -1.29 13.09 -11.81
CA ARG A 4 -0.32 12.77 -12.85
C ARG A 4 0.66 11.74 -12.29
N LEU A 5 0.56 10.50 -12.74
CA LEU A 5 1.59 9.52 -12.49
C LEU A 5 2.83 9.95 -13.31
N CYS A 6 3.92 10.25 -12.61
CA CYS A 6 5.30 10.18 -13.13
C CYS A 6 5.81 11.37 -13.97
N GLU A 7 5.79 12.58 -13.41
CA GLU A 7 6.85 13.58 -13.64
C GLU A 7 7.74 13.57 -12.37
N PRO A 8 9.06 13.88 -12.41
CA PRO A 8 9.92 13.78 -11.22
C PRO A 8 9.33 14.63 -10.09
N PRO A 9 9.08 14.06 -8.90
CA PRO A 9 8.38 14.77 -7.83
C PRO A 9 9.23 15.95 -7.38
N VAL A 10 8.63 17.14 -7.39
CA VAL A 10 9.26 18.33 -6.85
C VAL A 10 9.10 18.25 -5.33
N PHE A 11 10.13 18.69 -4.58
CA PHE A 11 10.02 18.75 -3.13
C PHE A 11 8.86 19.69 -2.74
N GLY A 12 7.76 19.11 -2.24
CA GLY A 12 6.54 19.84 -1.87
C GLY A 12 5.24 19.29 -2.48
N ASP A 13 5.30 18.32 -3.39
CA ASP A 13 4.09 17.78 -4.01
C ASP A 13 3.17 17.02 -3.03
N PRO A 14 1.84 17.22 -3.06
CA PRO A 14 0.89 16.49 -2.21
C PRO A 14 0.90 14.97 -2.43
N CYS A 15 1.28 14.51 -3.62
CA CYS A 15 1.39 13.07 -3.88
C CYS A 15 2.60 12.46 -3.12
N GLN A 16 3.65 13.24 -2.81
CA GLN A 16 4.82 12.78 -2.03
C GLN A 16 4.51 12.56 -0.54
N THR A 17 3.79 13.48 0.10
CA THR A 17 3.37 13.31 1.51
C THR A 17 2.47 12.09 1.66
N TRP A 18 1.61 11.84 0.68
CA TRP A 18 0.82 10.63 0.64
C TRP A 18 1.65 9.36 0.44
N HIS A 19 2.75 9.40 -0.32
CA HIS A 19 3.64 8.24 -0.43
C HIS A 19 4.29 7.91 0.90
N THR A 20 4.67 8.92 1.69
CA THR A 20 5.15 8.74 3.06
C THR A 20 4.06 8.15 3.95
N TYR A 21 2.85 8.72 3.92
CA TYR A 21 1.72 8.24 4.70
C TYR A 21 1.36 6.77 4.39
N ALA A 22 1.23 6.42 3.10
CA ALA A 22 0.92 5.06 2.66
C ALA A 22 2.02 4.06 3.07
N SER A 23 3.29 4.44 2.97
CA SER A 23 4.41 3.61 3.40
C SER A 23 4.36 3.33 4.91
N MET A 24 4.04 4.35 5.72
CA MET A 24 3.89 4.19 7.17
C MET A 24 2.73 3.25 7.53
N THR A 25 1.54 3.46 6.95
CA THR A 25 0.36 2.62 7.25
C THR A 25 0.54 1.16 6.84
N LEU A 26 1.12 0.92 5.65
CA LEU A 26 1.41 -0.43 5.19
C LEU A 26 2.48 -1.12 6.05
N SER A 27 3.44 -0.37 6.59
CA SER A 27 4.45 -0.90 7.51
C SER A 27 3.87 -1.23 8.89
N SER A 28 2.88 -0.46 9.35
CA SER A 28 2.08 -0.79 10.53
C SER A 28 1.20 -2.03 10.33
N GLY A 29 1.05 -2.47 9.08
CA GLY A 29 0.35 -3.67 8.71
C GLY A 29 -1.13 -3.50 8.39
N GLU A 30 -1.56 -2.26 8.14
CA GLU A 30 -2.91 -1.95 7.69
C GLU A 30 -3.17 -2.52 6.29
N ALA A 31 -4.43 -2.91 6.05
CA ALA A 31 -4.82 -3.51 4.78
C ALA A 31 -4.68 -2.49 3.63
N PRO A 32 -4.04 -2.83 2.49
CA PRO A 32 -3.88 -1.92 1.36
C PRO A 32 -5.20 -1.35 0.83
N MET A 33 -6.27 -2.15 0.85
CA MET A 33 -7.61 -1.71 0.47
C MET A 33 -8.15 -0.62 1.39
N TRP A 34 -7.86 -0.68 2.69
CA TRP A 34 -8.26 0.36 3.63
C TRP A 34 -7.55 1.68 3.33
N VAL A 35 -6.25 1.63 3.01
CA VAL A 35 -5.48 2.81 2.59
C VAL A 35 -6.03 3.41 1.27
N THR A 36 -6.47 2.57 0.33
CA THR A 36 -7.09 3.04 -0.93
C THR A 36 -8.39 3.81 -0.70
N HIS A 37 -9.18 3.38 0.29
CA HIS A 37 -10.46 4.00 0.65
C HIS A 37 -10.26 5.42 1.19
N GLN A 38 -9.21 5.67 1.97
CA GLN A 38 -8.87 7.00 2.49
C GLN A 38 -8.44 8.00 1.42
N ARG A 39 -7.82 7.54 0.31
CA ARG A 39 -7.50 8.41 -0.83
C ARG A 39 -8.73 8.80 -1.66
N GLY A 40 -9.88 8.16 -1.46
CA GLY A 40 -11.04 8.32 -2.34
C GLY A 40 -10.79 7.82 -3.76
N HIS A 41 -9.88 6.87 -3.94
CA HIS A 41 -9.59 6.29 -5.25
C HIS A 41 -10.64 5.25 -5.62
N ARG A 42 -11.18 5.33 -6.84
CA ARG A 42 -11.97 4.24 -7.45
C ARG A 42 -11.12 3.01 -7.77
N ASP A 43 -9.82 3.22 -8.01
CA ASP A 43 -8.91 2.17 -8.48
C ASP A 43 -7.77 1.93 -7.47
N TRP A 44 -7.74 0.72 -6.91
CA TRP A 44 -6.70 0.23 -5.98
C TRP A 44 -5.41 -0.21 -6.69
N THR A 45 -5.43 -0.21 -8.02
CA THR A 45 -4.39 -0.78 -8.90
C THR A 45 -3.02 -0.12 -8.74
N MET A 46 -2.97 1.18 -8.45
CA MET A 46 -1.71 1.90 -8.21
C MET A 46 -1.00 1.39 -6.94
N ILE A 47 -1.75 1.12 -5.87
CA ILE A 47 -1.20 0.61 -4.62
C ILE A 47 -0.72 -0.84 -4.81
N GLY A 48 -1.48 -1.67 -5.52
CA GLY A 48 -1.04 -3.03 -5.87
C GLY A 48 0.23 -3.05 -6.71
N LYS A 49 0.37 -2.15 -7.70
CA LYS A 49 1.55 -2.09 -8.57
C LYS A 49 2.80 -1.58 -7.85
N ILE A 50 2.70 -0.52 -7.06
CA ILE A 50 3.86 0.11 -6.40
C ILE A 50 4.24 -0.62 -5.11
N TYR A 51 3.27 -0.93 -4.26
CA TYR A 51 3.52 -1.49 -2.93
C TYR A 51 3.41 -3.02 -2.88
N GLY A 52 2.79 -3.67 -3.88
CA GLY A 52 2.63 -5.13 -3.90
C GLY A 52 3.93 -5.92 -3.76
N LYS A 53 5.02 -5.43 -4.38
CA LYS A 53 6.36 -6.03 -4.25
C LYS A 53 6.92 -5.95 -2.83
N TRP A 54 6.60 -4.89 -2.09
CA TRP A 54 7.17 -4.62 -0.77
C TRP A 54 6.34 -5.20 0.37
N ILE A 55 5.03 -5.36 0.18
CA ILE A 55 4.11 -5.93 1.20
C ILE A 55 4.53 -7.35 1.61
N GLN A 56 4.99 -8.18 0.67
CA GLN A 56 5.48 -9.53 0.97
C GLN A 56 6.69 -9.53 1.91
N ASN A 57 7.59 -8.55 1.74
CA ASN A 57 8.76 -8.40 2.60
C ASN A 57 8.41 -7.72 3.93
N ALA A 58 7.45 -6.81 3.93
CA ALA A 58 7.00 -6.11 5.13
C ALA A 58 6.23 -7.03 6.10
N GLN A 59 5.56 -8.06 5.59
CA GLN A 59 4.81 -9.02 6.40
C GLN A 59 5.20 -10.47 6.07
N PRO A 60 6.38 -10.95 6.53
CA PRO A 60 6.80 -12.34 6.33
C PRO A 60 5.91 -13.36 7.06
N GLU A 61 5.14 -12.90 8.05
CA GLU A 61 4.20 -13.71 8.82
C GLU A 61 2.81 -13.81 8.17
N ALA A 62 2.57 -13.11 7.06
CA ALA A 62 1.30 -13.14 6.35
C ALA A 62 1.00 -14.58 5.86
N GLY A 63 -0.17 -15.09 6.20
CA GLY A 63 -0.61 -16.45 5.83
C GLY A 63 -0.24 -17.55 6.83
N LYS A 64 0.65 -17.32 7.80
CA LYS A 64 1.01 -18.36 8.80
C LYS A 64 -0.18 -18.85 9.62
N LYS A 65 -1.07 -17.93 10.03
CA LYS A 65 -2.33 -18.27 10.74
C LYS A 65 -3.24 -19.19 9.93
N VAL A 66 -3.27 -19.01 8.60
CA VAL A 66 -4.08 -19.84 7.69
C VAL A 66 -3.45 -21.22 7.58
N VAL A 67 -2.12 -21.29 7.41
CA VAL A 67 -1.39 -22.56 7.37
C VAL A 67 -1.58 -23.36 8.66
N GLU A 68 -1.54 -22.71 9.83
CA GLU A 68 -1.83 -23.37 11.11
C GLU A 68 -3.26 -23.88 11.21
N MET A 69 -4.25 -23.10 10.74
CA MET A 69 -5.67 -23.51 10.77
C MET A 69 -5.96 -24.74 9.90
N PHE A 70 -5.24 -24.90 8.77
CA PHE A 70 -5.42 -26.03 7.85
C PHE A 70 -4.45 -27.20 8.06
N ARG A 71 -3.52 -27.08 9.02
CA ARG A 71 -2.61 -28.17 9.42
C ARG A 71 -3.36 -29.16 10.30
N LYS A 72 -4.15 -30.03 9.66
CA LYS A 72 -4.65 -31.29 10.25
C LYS A 72 -3.62 -32.40 10.09
#